data_AF-A0AAU9L184-F1
#
_entry.id   AF-A0AAU9L184-F1
#
_cell.length_a   1.000
_cell.length_b   1.000
_cell.length_c   1.000
_cell.angle_alpha   90.00
_cell.angle_beta   90.00
_cell.angle_gamma   90.00
#
_symmetry.space_group_name_H-M   'P 1'
#
loop_
_entity.id
_entity.type
_entity.pdbx_description
1 polymer ?
#
loop_
_entity_poly.entity_id
_entity_poly.type
_entity_poly.pdbx_seq_one_letter_code
_entity_poly.pdbx_strand_id
1 'polypeptide(L)'
;MAVNSEADFVSNTVSSAVVLSQGGFAVGGQTAFNVDKSSIVQHNVGVSITGVDFVTSLVTKKNFAAVQASFHHHLSHKTVYAAVLDYDLKSASNTLVVGGRYRADGDTTYCGKIDSEGFLSLASIQRVRPHVTLTTSVHVDAKNFEGDSHKFGLGLTLG
;
A
#
# COMPACT_ATOMS: atom_id res chain seq x y z
N MET A 1 -4.02 20.86 2.41
CA MET A 1 -4.14 20.45 3.82
C MET A 1 -5.30 19.47 3.94
N ALA A 2 -5.03 18.28 4.46
CA ALA A 2 -6.01 17.25 4.73
C ALA A 2 -5.89 16.86 6.21
N VAL A 3 -7.02 16.73 6.90
CA VAL A 3 -7.11 16.24 8.27
C VAL A 3 -8.06 15.05 8.24
N ASN A 4 -7.64 13.95 8.83
CA ASN A 4 -8.46 12.77 9.02
C ASN A 4 -8.52 12.47 10.51
N SER A 5 -9.72 12.33 11.05
CA SER A 5 -9.94 11.95 12.44
C SER A 5 -10.93 10.80 12.45
N GLU A 6 -10.54 9.73 13.13
CA GLU A 6 -11.26 8.47 13.18
C GLU A 6 -11.37 8.04 14.64
N ALA A 7 -12.56 7.57 15.03
CA ALA A 7 -12.82 7.10 16.38
C ALA A 7 -13.32 5.66 16.27
N ASP A 8 -12.54 4.73 16.81
CA ASP A 8 -12.92 3.34 16.94
C ASP A 8 -13.51 3.13 18.34
N PHE A 9 -14.82 2.90 18.39
CA PHE A 9 -15.57 2.67 19.63
C PHE A 9 -15.44 1.24 20.17
N VAL A 10 -14.93 0.30 19.37
CA VAL A 10 -14.69 -1.10 19.80
C VAL A 10 -13.35 -1.18 20.53
N SER A 11 -12.33 -0.50 20.03
CA SER A 11 -11.00 -0.44 20.65
C SER A 11 -10.79 0.80 21.53
N ASN A 12 -11.84 1.63 21.70
CA ASN A 12 -11.84 2.91 22.40
C ASN A 12 -10.61 3.78 22.06
N THR A 13 -10.25 3.77 20.77
CA THR A 13 -9.05 4.43 20.25
C THR A 13 -9.45 5.56 19.32
N VAL A 14 -8.85 6.74 19.53
CA VAL A 14 -9.05 7.92 18.69
C VAL A 14 -7.78 8.16 17.90
N SER A 15 -7.85 8.08 16.58
CA SER A 15 -6.76 8.42 15.67
C SER A 15 -7.00 9.81 15.04
N SER A 16 -5.94 10.56 14.90
CA SER A 16 -5.92 11.83 14.18
C SER A 16 -4.69 11.88 13.29
N ALA A 17 -4.89 12.19 12.02
CA ALA A 17 -3.85 12.38 11.02
C ALA A 17 -4.00 13.76 10.38
N VAL A 18 -2.87 14.43 10.19
CA VAL A 18 -2.78 15.72 9.48
C VAL A 18 -1.76 15.60 8.38
N VAL A 19 -2.10 16.08 7.18
CA VAL A 19 -1.22 16.13 6.03
C VAL A 19 -1.27 17.53 5.41
N LEU A 20 -0.12 18.16 5.33
CA LEU A 20 0.10 19.43 4.64
C LEU A 20 0.78 19.14 3.32
N SER A 21 0.15 19.52 2.21
CA SER A 21 0.71 19.37 0.87
C SER A 21 0.79 20.72 0.18
N GLN A 22 1.95 21.03 -0.39
CA GLN A 22 2.21 22.28 -1.12
C GLN A 22 3.28 22.05 -2.20
N GLY A 23 2.98 22.43 -3.45
CA GLY A 23 3.96 22.42 -4.54
C GLY A 23 4.56 21.04 -4.89
N GLY A 24 3.78 19.96 -4.73
CA GLY A 24 4.25 18.59 -4.95
C GLY A 24 4.95 17.97 -3.74
N PHE A 25 5.24 18.73 -2.69
CA PHE A 25 5.70 18.18 -1.42
C PHE A 25 4.52 17.98 -0.47
N ALA A 26 4.55 16.93 0.34
CA ALA A 26 3.58 16.69 1.40
C ALA A 26 4.26 16.18 2.66
N VAL A 27 3.85 16.68 3.81
CA VAL A 27 4.30 16.21 5.13
C VAL A 27 3.07 15.93 5.95
N GLY A 28 3.10 14.84 6.68
CA GLY A 28 2.02 14.49 7.58
C GLY A 28 2.50 13.82 8.86
N GLY A 29 1.62 13.86 9.84
CA GLY A 29 1.77 13.14 11.09
C GLY A 29 0.45 12.48 11.43
N GLN A 30 0.52 11.31 12.03
CA GLN A 30 -0.62 10.65 12.63
C GLN A 30 -0.31 10.34 14.09
N THR A 31 -1.32 10.48 14.93
CA THR A 31 -1.28 10.06 16.32
C THR A 31 -2.56 9.31 16.64
N ALA A 32 -2.46 8.26 17.45
CA ALA A 32 -3.63 7.56 17.98
C ALA A 32 -3.50 7.41 19.49
N PHE A 33 -4.60 7.69 20.19
CA PHE A 33 -4.71 7.66 21.64
C PHE A 33 -5.77 6.64 22.05
N ASN A 34 -5.39 5.70 22.91
CA ASN A 34 -6.33 4.74 23.47
C ASN A 34 -6.85 5.28 24.81
N VAL A 35 -8.16 5.46 24.88
CA VAL A 35 -8.85 6.06 26.03
C VAL A 35 -8.87 5.11 27.23
N ASP A 36 -9.01 3.80 27.01
CA ASP A 36 -9.02 2.80 28.08
C ASP A 36 -7.69 2.73 28.83
N LYS A 37 -6.57 2.81 28.09
CA LYS A 37 -5.21 2.76 28.65
C LYS A 37 -4.66 4.15 28.99
N SER A 38 -5.40 5.21 28.66
CA SER A 38 -4.95 6.60 28.76
C SER A 38 -3.54 6.81 28.18
N SER A 39 -3.23 6.18 27.05
CA SER A 39 -1.88 6.15 26.46
C SER A 39 -1.91 6.38 24.96
N ILE A 40 -0.88 7.06 24.46
CA ILE A 40 -0.61 7.16 23.02
C ILE A 40 -0.19 5.77 22.53
N VAL A 41 -0.98 5.20 21.62
CA VAL A 41 -0.73 3.88 21.04
C VAL A 41 0.02 3.98 19.72
N GLN A 42 -0.18 5.07 18.98
CA GLN A 42 0.46 5.27 17.69
C GLN A 42 0.96 6.70 17.53
N HIS A 43 2.20 6.87 17.04
CA HIS A 43 2.71 8.15 16.57
C HIS A 43 3.63 7.92 15.38
N ASN A 44 3.24 8.43 14.22
CA ASN A 44 4.00 8.28 13.00
C ASN A 44 4.10 9.62 12.29
N VAL A 45 5.23 9.87 11.66
CA VAL A 45 5.46 11.02 10.78
C VAL A 45 5.87 10.55 9.40
N GLY A 46 5.50 11.31 8.38
CA GLY A 46 5.82 10.98 7.01
C GLY A 46 5.96 12.21 6.13
N VAL A 47 6.69 12.02 5.04
CA VAL A 47 6.92 13.00 3.99
C VAL A 47 6.74 12.31 2.65
N SER A 48 6.18 13.01 1.68
CA SER A 48 6.11 12.55 0.30
C SER A 48 6.42 13.69 -0.67
N ILE A 49 6.97 13.30 -1.82
CA ILE A 49 7.33 14.19 -2.91
C ILE A 49 6.72 13.61 -4.16
N THR A 50 5.81 14.35 -4.75
CA THR A 50 5.14 14.12 -6.02
C THR A 50 5.81 14.98 -7.07
N GLY A 51 6.64 14.36 -7.90
CA GLY A 51 7.12 14.93 -9.15
C GLY A 51 6.10 14.77 -10.27
N VAL A 52 6.52 15.05 -11.51
CA VAL A 52 5.66 14.95 -12.70
C VAL A 52 5.34 13.49 -13.02
N ASP A 53 6.35 12.63 -13.00
CA ASP A 53 6.25 11.22 -13.40
C ASP A 53 6.51 10.24 -12.25
N PHE A 54 6.84 10.73 -11.05
CA PHE A 54 7.13 9.87 -9.91
C PHE A 54 6.59 10.45 -8.61
N VAL A 55 6.33 9.58 -7.65
CA VAL A 55 5.98 9.92 -6.28
C VAL A 55 6.86 9.09 -5.36
N THR A 56 7.65 9.74 -4.52
CA THR A 56 8.35 9.05 -3.44
C THR A 56 7.74 9.43 -2.10
N SER A 57 7.66 8.50 -1.17
CA SER A 57 7.25 8.78 0.19
C SER A 57 8.16 8.08 1.18
N LEU A 58 8.29 8.68 2.36
CA LEU A 58 9.03 8.15 3.48
C LEU A 58 8.19 8.37 4.73
N VAL A 59 7.78 7.28 5.37
CA VAL A 59 6.86 7.31 6.50
C VAL A 59 7.41 6.42 7.59
N THR A 60 7.48 6.93 8.81
CA THR A 60 7.80 6.13 10.00
C THR A 60 6.56 5.35 10.44
N LYS A 61 6.75 4.18 11.05
CA LYS A 61 5.69 3.29 11.53
C LYS A 61 6.02 2.79 12.93
N LYS A 62 5.00 2.27 13.62
CA LYS A 62 5.13 1.64 14.95
C LYS A 62 5.89 2.52 15.96
N ASN A 63 5.54 3.80 16.07
CA ASN A 63 6.15 4.74 17.03
C ASN A 63 7.66 4.89 16.77
N PHE A 64 8.03 5.19 15.51
CA PHE A 64 9.41 5.25 15.03
C PHE A 64 10.20 3.93 15.06
N ALA A 65 9.58 2.80 15.39
CA ALA A 65 10.24 1.50 15.37
C ALA A 65 10.37 0.89 13.97
N ALA A 66 9.71 1.44 12.95
CA ALA A 66 9.87 1.03 11.57
C ALA A 66 9.85 2.25 10.63
N VAL A 67 10.43 2.09 9.46
CA VAL A 67 10.48 3.11 8.41
C VAL A 67 10.06 2.46 7.10
N GLN A 68 9.09 3.06 6.42
CA GLN A 68 8.64 2.66 5.10
C GLN A 68 9.04 3.74 4.09
N ALA A 69 9.82 3.37 3.09
CA ALA A 69 10.04 4.17 1.90
C ALA A 69 9.20 3.59 0.75
N SER A 70 8.49 4.43 0.01
CA SER A 70 7.84 4.03 -1.24
C SER A 70 8.30 4.89 -2.39
N PHE A 71 8.32 4.29 -3.58
CA PHE A 71 8.69 4.93 -4.82
C PHE A 71 7.74 4.44 -5.90
N HIS A 72 6.94 5.35 -6.44
CA HIS A 72 5.98 5.09 -7.50
C HIS A 72 6.46 5.84 -8.74
N HIS A 73 6.52 5.16 -9.87
CA HIS A 73 6.96 5.74 -11.14
C HIS A 73 5.91 5.45 -12.22
N HIS A 74 5.34 6.52 -12.77
CA HIS A 74 4.50 6.49 -13.95
C HIS A 74 5.38 6.58 -15.19
N LEU A 75 5.66 5.45 -15.84
CA LEU A 75 6.38 5.44 -17.12
C LEU A 75 5.48 5.92 -18.27
N SER A 76 4.18 5.60 -18.21
CA SER A 76 3.21 5.96 -19.24
C SER A 76 1.78 5.83 -18.70
N HIS A 77 0.78 6.29 -19.47
CA HIS A 77 -0.63 6.08 -19.16
C HIS A 77 -1.01 4.59 -18.97
N LYS A 78 -0.22 3.68 -19.52
CA LYS A 78 -0.47 2.23 -19.47
C LYS A 78 0.34 1.51 -18.41
N THR A 79 1.51 2.00 -18.04
CA THR A 79 2.44 1.24 -17.20
C THR A 79 2.90 2.06 -16.02
N VAL A 80 2.68 1.48 -14.83
CA VAL A 80 3.08 2.04 -13.54
C VAL A 80 3.97 1.03 -12.87
N TYR A 81 5.06 1.49 -12.27
CA TYR A 81 5.88 0.69 -11.39
C TYR A 81 5.86 1.29 -9.99
N ALA A 82 5.98 0.43 -8.99
CA ALA A 82 6.09 0.84 -7.61
C ALA A 82 7.07 -0.07 -6.88
N ALA A 83 7.90 0.52 -6.04
CA ALA A 83 8.75 -0.19 -5.10
C ALA A 83 8.44 0.35 -3.70
N VAL A 84 8.37 -0.54 -2.72
CA VAL A 84 8.15 -0.19 -1.31
C VAL A 84 9.17 -0.96 -0.50
N LEU A 85 9.96 -0.25 0.29
CA LEU A 85 10.92 -0.80 1.23
C LEU A 85 10.39 -0.52 2.64
N ASP A 86 10.06 -1.57 3.38
CA ASP A 86 9.74 -1.51 4.80
C ASP A 86 10.95 -2.02 5.59
N TYR A 87 11.46 -1.19 6.50
CA TYR A 87 12.56 -1.51 7.39
C TYR A 87 12.10 -1.42 8.85
N ASP A 88 12.13 -2.53 9.57
CA ASP A 88 11.79 -2.57 10.99
C ASP A 88 13.07 -2.47 11.82
N LEU A 89 13.24 -1.36 12.56
CA LEU A 89 14.39 -1.09 13.42
C LEU A 89 14.41 -2.02 14.64
N LYS A 90 13.25 -2.50 15.09
CA LYS A 90 13.13 -3.34 16.29
C LYS A 90 13.53 -4.78 16.00
N SER A 91 13.16 -5.29 14.83
CA SER A 91 13.45 -6.66 14.40
C SER A 91 14.65 -6.75 13.45
N ALA A 92 15.24 -5.62 13.05
CA ALA A 92 16.29 -5.53 12.03
C ALA A 92 15.94 -6.24 10.72
N SER A 93 14.64 -6.32 10.40
CA SER A 93 14.11 -6.97 9.21
C SER A 93 13.86 -5.96 8.10
N ASN A 94 14.22 -6.31 6.88
CA ASN A 94 13.96 -5.53 5.68
C ASN A 94 13.05 -6.31 4.72
N THR A 95 11.94 -5.70 4.35
CA THR A 95 10.99 -6.25 3.37
C THR A 95 10.96 -5.30 2.17
N LEU A 96 11.34 -5.81 1.00
CA LEU A 96 11.30 -5.05 -0.25
C LEU A 96 10.21 -5.63 -1.15
N VAL A 97 9.23 -4.80 -1.48
CA VAL A 97 8.15 -5.13 -2.40
C VAL A 97 8.33 -4.35 -3.68
N VAL A 98 8.37 -5.03 -4.82
CA VAL A 98 8.40 -4.40 -6.14
C VAL A 98 7.19 -4.87 -6.92
N GLY A 99 6.49 -3.95 -7.56
CA GLY A 99 5.31 -4.27 -8.34
C GLY A 99 5.10 -3.30 -9.47
N GLY A 100 4.11 -3.63 -10.27
CA GLY A 100 3.69 -2.80 -11.38
C GLY A 100 2.27 -3.10 -11.81
N ARG A 101 1.74 -2.16 -12.56
CA ARG A 101 0.45 -2.28 -13.23
C ARG A 101 0.70 -2.04 -14.71
N TYR A 102 0.19 -2.95 -15.52
CA TYR A 102 0.20 -2.86 -16.96
C TYR A 102 -1.24 -2.91 -17.49
N ARG A 103 -1.67 -1.79 -18.07
CA ARG A 103 -2.97 -1.67 -18.72
C ARG A 103 -2.81 -2.02 -20.20
N ALA A 104 -3.23 -3.23 -20.55
CA ALA A 104 -3.16 -3.71 -21.93
C ALA A 104 -4.10 -2.89 -22.84
N ASP A 105 -5.33 -2.65 -22.38
CA ASP A 105 -6.35 -1.91 -23.11
C ASP A 105 -7.28 -1.08 -22.19
N GLY A 106 -8.34 -0.49 -22.76
CA GLY A 106 -9.32 0.32 -22.00
C GLY A 106 -10.09 -0.46 -20.94
N ASP A 107 -10.10 -1.79 -21.00
CA ASP A 107 -10.95 -2.67 -20.21
C ASP A 107 -10.13 -3.72 -19.42
N THR A 108 -8.86 -3.93 -19.75
CA THR A 108 -7.98 -4.99 -19.23
C THR A 108 -6.74 -4.39 -18.58
N THR A 109 -6.53 -4.75 -17.31
CA THR A 109 -5.40 -4.31 -16.49
C THR A 109 -4.78 -5.49 -15.76
N TYR A 110 -3.50 -5.70 -16.00
CA TYR A 110 -2.68 -6.65 -15.26
C TYR A 110 -1.94 -5.92 -14.14
N CYS A 111 -1.87 -6.53 -12.97
CA CYS A 111 -1.08 -6.07 -11.84
C CYS A 111 -0.18 -7.21 -11.38
N GLY A 112 1.06 -6.90 -11.05
CA GLY A 112 1.99 -7.86 -10.46
C GLY A 112 2.72 -7.21 -9.31
N LYS A 113 3.01 -7.99 -8.27
CA LYS A 113 3.90 -7.60 -7.19
C LYS A 113 4.70 -8.80 -6.71
N ILE A 114 5.94 -8.57 -6.32
CA ILE A 114 6.83 -9.54 -5.73
C ILE A 114 7.41 -8.95 -4.45
N ASP A 115 7.54 -9.79 -3.43
CA ASP A 115 8.17 -9.47 -2.16
C ASP A 115 9.51 -10.20 -2.03
N SER A 116 10.49 -9.56 -1.37
CA SER A 116 11.76 -10.15 -0.94
C SER A 116 11.58 -11.39 -0.05
N GLU A 117 10.42 -11.54 0.59
CA GLU A 117 10.09 -12.74 1.33
C GLU A 117 9.80 -13.95 0.43
N GLY A 118 9.60 -13.75 -0.87
CA GLY A 118 9.33 -14.81 -1.86
C GLY A 118 7.88 -14.87 -2.32
N PHE A 119 7.03 -13.95 -1.90
CA PHE A 119 5.63 -13.93 -2.31
C PHE A 119 5.46 -13.21 -3.64
N LEU A 120 4.96 -13.91 -4.65
CA LEU A 120 4.57 -13.37 -5.95
C LEU A 120 3.05 -13.27 -6.01
N SER A 121 2.51 -12.09 -6.30
CA SER A 121 1.09 -11.90 -6.56
C SER A 121 0.86 -11.35 -7.95
N LEU A 122 -0.12 -11.91 -8.64
CA LEU A 122 -0.55 -11.48 -9.96
C LEU A 122 -2.06 -11.26 -9.94
N ALA A 123 -2.54 -10.24 -10.61
CA ALA A 123 -3.96 -9.98 -10.79
C ALA A 123 -4.25 -9.53 -12.23
N SER A 124 -5.36 -10.00 -12.77
CA SER A 124 -5.90 -9.63 -14.07
C SER A 124 -7.30 -9.10 -13.85
N ILE A 125 -7.48 -7.82 -14.13
CA ILE A 125 -8.75 -7.11 -14.05
C ILE A 125 -9.25 -6.94 -15.48
N GLN A 126 -10.37 -7.56 -15.82
CA GLN A 126 -10.98 -7.49 -17.13
C GLN A 126 -12.41 -6.99 -17.01
N ARG A 127 -12.70 -5.89 -17.70
CA ARG A 127 -14.05 -5.34 -17.79
C ARG A 127 -14.79 -6.03 -18.93
N VAL A 128 -15.77 -6.85 -18.56
CA VAL A 128 -16.54 -7.67 -19.51
C VAL A 128 -17.73 -6.88 -20.08
N ARG A 129 -18.31 -6.01 -19.25
CA ARG A 129 -19.40 -5.09 -19.62
C ARG A 129 -19.22 -3.75 -18.93
N PRO A 130 -19.91 -2.67 -19.36
CA PRO A 130 -19.72 -1.35 -18.78
C PRO A 130 -19.86 -1.27 -17.26
N HIS A 131 -20.68 -2.15 -16.70
CA HIS A 131 -21.04 -2.26 -15.28
C HIS A 131 -20.49 -3.53 -14.61
N VAL A 132 -19.71 -4.35 -15.32
CA VAL A 132 -19.23 -5.65 -14.81
C VAL A 132 -17.73 -5.77 -15.02
N THR A 133 -17.00 -5.80 -13.91
CA THR A 133 -15.55 -6.01 -13.88
C THR A 133 -15.24 -7.33 -13.20
N LEU A 134 -14.53 -8.20 -13.92
CA LEU A 134 -14.01 -9.45 -13.40
C LEU A 134 -12.55 -9.25 -12.97
N THR A 135 -12.23 -9.54 -11.72
CA THR A 135 -10.88 -9.48 -11.18
C THR A 135 -10.45 -10.88 -10.81
N THR A 136 -9.47 -11.42 -11.50
CA THR A 136 -8.82 -12.69 -11.18
C THR A 136 -7.49 -12.39 -10.51
N SER A 137 -7.16 -13.08 -9.44
CA SER A 137 -5.92 -12.87 -8.67
C SER A 137 -5.33 -14.19 -8.23
N VAL A 138 -4.00 -14.23 -8.20
CA VAL A 138 -3.19 -15.38 -7.79
C VAL A 138 -2.11 -14.86 -6.85
N HIS A 139 -1.89 -15.58 -5.77
CA HIS A 139 -0.82 -15.34 -4.83
C HIS A 139 -0.06 -16.65 -4.62
N VAL A 140 1.21 -16.65 -5.01
CA VAL A 140 2.11 -17.79 -5.05
C VAL A 140 3.25 -17.52 -4.07
N ASP A 141 3.49 -18.43 -3.14
CA ASP A 141 4.76 -18.47 -2.40
C ASP A 141 5.81 -19.14 -3.29
N ALA A 142 6.76 -18.35 -3.81
CA ALA A 142 7.81 -18.84 -4.68
C ALA A 142 8.91 -19.61 -3.93
N LYS A 143 8.99 -19.50 -2.60
CA LYS A 143 9.93 -20.30 -1.79
C LYS A 143 9.42 -21.71 -1.53
N ASN A 144 8.10 -21.87 -1.44
CA ASN A 144 7.44 -23.16 -1.20
C ASN A 144 6.53 -23.54 -2.37
N PHE A 145 7.10 -23.75 -3.55
CA PHE A 145 6.36 -24.22 -4.73
C PHE A 145 5.75 -25.62 -4.56
N GLU A 146 6.30 -26.44 -3.65
CA GLU A 146 5.78 -27.78 -3.33
C GLU A 146 4.64 -27.74 -2.29
N GLY A 147 4.34 -26.57 -1.71
CA GLY A 147 3.32 -26.40 -0.68
C GLY A 147 1.97 -25.96 -1.24
N ASP A 148 0.88 -26.42 -0.61
CA ASP A 148 -0.54 -26.12 -0.93
C ASP A 148 -0.96 -24.67 -0.58
N SER A 149 -0.03 -23.72 -0.63
CA SER A 149 -0.18 -22.34 -0.13
C SER A 149 -0.50 -21.32 -1.21
N HIS A 150 -0.78 -21.79 -2.44
CA HIS A 150 -1.21 -20.93 -3.54
C HIS A 150 -2.65 -20.48 -3.32
N LYS A 151 -2.85 -19.17 -3.25
CA LYS A 151 -4.19 -18.59 -3.10
C LYS A 151 -4.66 -18.11 -4.46
N PHE A 152 -5.84 -18.56 -4.84
CA PHE A 152 -6.57 -18.04 -5.98
C PHE A 152 -7.76 -17.23 -5.49
N GLY A 153 -7.98 -16.07 -6.10
CA GLY A 153 -9.10 -15.19 -5.77
C GLY A 153 -9.79 -14.72 -7.03
N LEU A 154 -11.12 -14.74 -7.02
CA LEU A 154 -11.96 -14.21 -8.08
C LEU A 154 -12.93 -13.20 -7.47
N GLY A 155 -12.96 -11.99 -8.03
CA GLY A 155 -13.85 -10.92 -7.63
C GLY A 155 -14.69 -10.48 -8.82
N LEU A 156 -16.00 -10.34 -8.60
CA LEU A 156 -16.90 -9.74 -9.58
C LEU A 156 -17.42 -8.44 -8.98
N THR A 157 -17.14 -7.33 -9.64
CA THR A 157 -17.66 -6.02 -9.25
C THR A 157 -18.77 -5.64 -10.22
N LEU A 158 -19.96 -5.42 -9.66
CA LEU A 158 -21.16 -4.94 -10.33
C LEU A 158 -21.36 -3.48 -9.92
N GLY A 159 -21.33 -2.57 -10.90
CA GLY A 159 -21.51 -1.13 -10.71
C GLY A 159 -22.82 -0.62 -11.26
#